data_AF-A0A3B3TR68-F1
#
_entry.id   AF-A0A3B3TR68-F1
#
_cell.length_a   1.000
_cell.length_b   1.000
_cell.length_c   1.000
_cell.angle_alpha   90.00
_cell.angle_beta   90.00
_cell.angle_gamma   90.00
#
_symmetry.space_group_name_H-M   'P 1'
#
loop_
_entity.id
_entity.type
_entity.pdbx_description
1 polymer ?
#
loop_
_entity_poly.entity_id
_entity_poly.type
_entity_poly.pdbx_seq_one_letter_code
_entity_poly.pdbx_strand_id
1 'polypeptide(L)'
;MYTIGYTLSLITLTIAITIFCFFRKLHCTRNYIHIQLFVSFILRAIFIFIRDGLLFTDSEGYDCDRSTIVLMFCNYFILANYSWLLVEGHFLFTLVSRSFFSLKKHLAWSILLSWGVPFIIIVCWGCAKYFFEDEGCWERRKHEWIWWILRVPNILLEIKFVHLSKLEYNQICGL
;
A
#
# COMPACT_ATOMS: atom_id res chain seq x y z
N MET A 1 -11.75 22.64 9.10
CA MET A 1 -11.47 22.49 7.65
C MET A 1 -10.81 21.15 7.33
N TYR A 2 -9.76 20.73 8.04
CA TYR A 2 -9.11 19.41 7.84
C TYR A 2 -10.06 18.21 8.01
N THR A 3 -10.86 18.16 9.08
CA THR A 3 -11.78 17.03 9.37
C THR A 3 -12.84 16.80 8.28
N ILE A 4 -13.34 17.89 7.67
CA ILE A 4 -14.35 17.86 6.60
C ILE A 4 -13.73 17.36 5.29
N GLY A 5 -12.50 17.77 4.98
CA GLY A 5 -11.76 17.27 3.81
C GLY A 5 -11.45 15.78 3.91
N TYR A 6 -11.14 15.28 5.12
CA TYR A 6 -10.88 13.87 5.37
C TYR A 6 -12.15 13.01 5.29
N THR A 7 -13.25 13.43 5.91
CA THR A 7 -14.54 12.70 5.80
C THR A 7 -15.06 12.70 4.37
N LEU A 8 -14.95 13.82 3.65
CA LEU A 8 -15.36 13.90 2.24
C LEU A 8 -14.52 12.95 1.37
N SER A 9 -13.19 12.94 1.57
CA SER A 9 -12.30 12.01 0.85
C SER A 9 -12.63 10.54 1.15
N LEU A 10 -12.96 10.20 2.40
CA LEU A 10 -13.34 8.84 2.80
C LEU A 10 -14.68 8.41 2.19
N ILE A 11 -15.67 9.30 2.14
CA ILE A 11 -16.97 9.03 1.53
C ILE A 11 -16.81 8.79 0.03
N THR A 12 -16.07 9.66 -0.66
CA THR A 12 -15.81 9.50 -2.11
C THR A 12 -15.07 8.20 -2.40
N LEU A 13 -14.09 7.84 -1.57
CA LEU A 13 -13.31 6.61 -1.74
C LEU A 13 -14.19 5.36 -1.53
N THR A 14 -15.06 5.38 -0.52
CA THR A 14 -15.98 4.26 -0.20
C THR A 14 -17.00 4.04 -1.32
N ILE A 15 -17.53 5.12 -1.89
CA ILE A 15 -18.52 5.08 -2.97
C ILE A 15 -17.87 4.55 -4.27
N ALA A 16 -16.69 5.03 -4.63
CA ALA A 16 -15.96 4.55 -5.80
C ALA A 16 -15.70 3.03 -5.70
N ILE A 17 -15.32 2.54 -4.52
CA ILE A 17 -15.02 1.12 -4.27
C ILE A 17 -16.27 0.25 -4.30
N THR A 18 -17.40 0.73 -3.76
CA THR A 18 -18.69 -0.01 -3.77
C THR A 18 -19.16 -0.30 -5.20
N ILE A 19 -18.97 0.67 -6.11
CA ILE A 19 -19.33 0.54 -7.52
C ILE A 19 -18.47 -0.53 -8.22
N PHE A 20 -17.17 -0.56 -7.96
CA PHE A 20 -16.27 -1.57 -8.54
C PHE A 20 -16.50 -2.99 -7.99
N CYS A 21 -16.84 -3.13 -6.71
CA CYS A 21 -17.14 -4.43 -6.08
C CYS A 21 -18.47 -5.05 -6.56
N PHE A 22 -19.43 -4.23 -6.99
CA PHE A 22 -20.75 -4.71 -7.41
C PHE A 22 -20.72 -5.50 -8.73
N PHE A 23 -19.71 -5.26 -9.59
CA PHE A 23 -19.56 -5.96 -10.88
C PHE A 23 -18.80 -7.30 -10.75
N ARG A 24 -19.42 -8.29 -10.09
CA ARG A 24 -18.91 -9.68 -9.95
C ARG A 24 -18.77 -10.48 -11.25
N LYS A 25 -19.22 -9.97 -12.40
CA LYS A 25 -19.40 -10.74 -13.65
C LYS A 25 -18.13 -11.00 -14.46
N LEU A 26 -16.94 -10.59 -13.98
CA LEU A 26 -15.69 -10.60 -14.75
C LEU A 26 -14.54 -11.40 -14.11
N HIS A 27 -14.83 -12.41 -13.27
CA HIS A 27 -13.84 -13.26 -12.58
C HIS A 27 -12.97 -14.15 -13.51
N CYS A 28 -12.05 -13.51 -14.24
CA CYS A 28 -10.93 -14.13 -14.96
C CYS A 28 -9.61 -13.93 -14.20
N THR A 29 -8.49 -14.52 -14.66
CA THR A 29 -7.16 -14.40 -14.06
C THR A 29 -6.71 -12.94 -13.81
N ARG A 30 -7.10 -12.02 -14.71
CA ARG A 30 -6.90 -10.57 -14.58
C ARG A 30 -7.71 -9.95 -13.43
N ASN A 31 -8.90 -10.47 -13.16
CA ASN A 31 -9.77 -10.02 -12.07
C ASN A 31 -9.22 -10.37 -10.69
N TYR A 32 -8.41 -11.43 -10.56
CA TYR A 32 -7.82 -11.79 -9.29
C TYR A 32 -6.81 -10.75 -8.78
N ILE A 33 -5.98 -10.17 -9.67
CA ILE A 33 -5.04 -9.09 -9.31
C ILE A 33 -5.82 -7.83 -8.92
N HIS A 34 -6.84 -7.45 -9.70
CA HIS A 34 -7.69 -6.30 -9.37
C HIS A 34 -8.37 -6.48 -7.99
N ILE A 35 -8.86 -7.68 -7.67
CA ILE A 35 -9.43 -7.95 -6.33
C ILE A 35 -8.40 -7.75 -5.23
N GLN A 36 -7.18 -8.28 -5.37
CA GLN A 36 -6.14 -8.10 -4.35
C GLN A 36 -5.73 -6.63 -4.18
N LEU A 37 -5.66 -5.89 -5.29
CA LEU A 37 -5.46 -4.43 -5.27
C LEU A 37 -6.58 -3.72 -4.50
N PHE A 38 -7.84 -4.03 -4.80
CA PHE A 38 -8.98 -3.43 -4.09
C PHE A 38 -8.99 -3.79 -2.60
N VAL A 39 -8.66 -5.03 -2.24
CA VAL A 39 -8.49 -5.45 -0.85
C VAL A 39 -7.40 -4.62 -0.15
N SER A 40 -6.27 -4.34 -0.82
CA SER A 40 -5.22 -3.48 -0.27
C SER A 40 -5.72 -2.05 -0.02
N PHE A 41 -6.56 -1.49 -0.92
CA PHE A 41 -7.18 -0.17 -0.74
C PHE A 41 -8.17 -0.15 0.43
N ILE A 42 -8.97 -1.20 0.60
CA ILE A 42 -9.92 -1.34 1.70
C ILE A 42 -9.17 -1.37 3.04
N LEU A 43 -8.15 -2.20 3.15
CA LEU A 43 -7.34 -2.30 4.37
C LEU A 43 -6.65 -0.96 4.67
N ARG A 44 -6.07 -0.31 3.67
CA ARG A 44 -5.49 1.04 3.82
C ARG A 44 -6.50 2.04 4.37
N ALA A 45 -7.73 2.05 3.84
CA ALA A 45 -8.79 2.97 4.30
C ALA A 45 -9.23 2.68 5.74
N ILE A 46 -9.44 1.40 6.10
CA ILE A 46 -9.82 0.99 7.45
C ILE A 46 -8.75 1.41 8.47
N PHE A 47 -7.48 1.16 8.18
CA PHE A 47 -6.40 1.47 9.12
C PHE A 47 -6.15 2.97 9.26
N ILE A 48 -6.27 3.76 8.18
CA ILE A 48 -6.24 5.23 8.28
C ILE A 48 -7.37 5.72 9.19
N PHE A 49 -8.57 5.17 9.06
CA PHE A 49 -9.70 5.54 9.91
C PHE A 49 -9.47 5.19 11.39
N ILE A 50 -8.91 4.01 11.68
CA ILE A 50 -8.55 3.60 13.05
C ILE A 50 -7.50 4.54 13.64
N ARG A 51 -6.47 4.90 12.85
CA ARG A 51 -5.44 5.85 13.27
C ARG A 51 -6.02 7.22 13.57
N ASP A 52 -6.86 7.74 12.68
CA ASP A 52 -7.51 9.04 12.88
C ASP A 52 -8.41 9.01 14.12
N GLY A 53 -9.19 7.94 14.32
CA GLY A 53 -10.04 7.76 15.50
C GLY A 53 -9.24 7.73 16.82
N LEU A 54 -8.07 7.10 16.83
CA LEU A 54 -7.17 7.12 17.99
C LEU A 54 -6.60 8.51 18.26
N LEU A 55 -6.24 9.27 17.21
CA LEU A 55 -5.80 10.66 17.37
C LEU A 55 -6.91 11.59 17.89
N PHE A 56 -8.18 11.32 17.57
CA PHE A 56 -9.30 12.12 18.07
C PHE A 56 -9.73 11.78 19.51
N THR A 57 -9.33 10.61 20.04
CA THR A 57 -9.66 10.16 21.41
C THR A 57 -8.62 10.64 22.44
N ASP A 58 -7.86 11.69 22.10
CA ASP A 58 -6.70 12.25 22.79
C ASP A 58 -6.95 12.80 24.22
N SER A 59 -8.13 12.58 24.80
CA SER A 59 -8.49 13.12 26.13
C SER A 59 -8.45 12.13 27.28
N GLU A 60 -8.55 10.81 27.06
CA GLU A 60 -8.76 9.83 28.14
C GLU A 60 -7.90 8.56 27.96
N GLY A 61 -6.59 8.66 28.21
CA GLY A 61 -5.70 7.48 28.33
C GLY A 61 -4.89 7.15 27.07
N TYR A 62 -3.75 7.82 26.91
CA TYR A 62 -2.78 7.56 25.84
C TYR A 62 -2.05 6.21 26.08
N ASP A 63 -2.60 5.14 25.53
CA ASP A 63 -1.97 3.83 25.53
C ASP A 63 -0.98 3.74 24.36
N CYS A 64 0.29 3.97 24.69
CA CYS A 64 1.36 4.19 23.74
C CYS A 64 1.70 2.96 22.88
N ASP A 65 1.39 1.78 23.39
CA ASP A 65 1.59 0.52 22.67
C ASP A 65 0.57 0.38 21.53
N ARG A 66 -0.69 0.80 21.76
CA ARG A 66 -1.76 0.73 20.78
C ARG A 66 -1.53 1.65 19.57
N SER A 67 -1.07 2.88 19.80
CA SER A 67 -0.79 3.83 18.72
C SER A 67 0.38 3.35 17.85
N THR A 68 1.38 2.73 18.47
CA THR A 68 2.54 2.15 17.80
C THR A 68 2.15 1.00 16.88
N ILE A 69 1.35 0.05 17.37
CA ILE A 69 0.86 -1.07 16.59
C ILE A 69 0.02 -0.57 15.39
N VAL A 70 -0.88 0.38 15.63
CA VAL A 70 -1.72 0.95 14.57
C VAL A 70 -0.88 1.70 13.53
N LEU A 71 0.16 2.44 13.95
CA LEU A 71 1.08 3.10 13.04
C LEU A 71 1.84 2.11 12.16
N MET A 72 2.34 1.00 12.73
CA MET A 72 2.98 -0.07 11.94
C MET A 72 2.03 -0.63 10.89
N PHE A 73 0.81 -0.99 11.28
CA PHE A 73 -0.18 -1.53 10.34
C PHE A 73 -0.56 -0.51 9.26
N CYS A 74 -0.76 0.76 9.60
CA CYS A 74 -1.04 1.81 8.63
C CYS A 74 0.06 1.90 7.57
N ASN A 75 1.33 1.97 7.99
CA ASN A 75 2.45 2.05 7.07
C ASN A 75 2.57 0.78 6.22
N TYR A 76 2.31 -0.40 6.80
CA TYR A 76 2.28 -1.66 6.06
C TYR A 76 1.25 -1.64 4.94
N PHE A 77 0.01 -1.23 5.21
CA PHE A 77 -1.04 -1.21 4.18
C PHE A 77 -0.82 -0.14 3.12
N ILE A 78 -0.17 0.98 3.46
CA ILE A 78 0.27 1.97 2.47
C ILE A 78 1.29 1.33 1.52
N LEU A 79 2.35 0.70 2.04
CA LEU A 79 3.38 0.06 1.21
C LEU A 79 2.84 -1.13 0.40
N ALA A 80 1.92 -1.91 0.99
CA ALA A 80 1.25 -3.01 0.30
C ALA A 80 0.42 -2.49 -0.87
N ASN A 81 -0.31 -1.39 -0.69
CA ASN A 81 -1.09 -0.77 -1.76
C ASN A 81 -0.21 -0.33 -2.94
N TYR A 82 0.93 0.32 -2.68
CA TYR A 82 1.89 0.69 -3.73
C TYR A 82 2.51 -0.54 -4.42
N SER A 83 2.80 -1.60 -3.66
CA SER A 83 3.35 -2.85 -4.20
C SER A 83 2.34 -3.57 -5.10
N TRP A 84 1.06 -3.58 -4.73
CA TRP A 84 -0.03 -4.11 -5.55
C TRP A 84 -0.26 -3.32 -6.83
N LEU A 85 -0.21 -1.98 -6.77
CA LEU A 85 -0.32 -1.11 -7.95
C LEU A 85 0.83 -1.36 -8.94
N LEU A 86 2.05 -1.55 -8.43
CA LEU A 86 3.21 -1.89 -9.26
C LEU A 86 3.03 -3.25 -9.95
N VAL A 87 2.53 -4.26 -9.24
CA VAL A 87 2.31 -5.59 -9.81
C VAL A 87 1.20 -5.60 -10.86
N GLU A 88 0.14 -4.81 -10.67
CA GLU A 88 -0.89 -4.63 -11.70
C GLU A 88 -0.27 -4.01 -12.97
N GLY A 89 0.52 -2.94 -12.84
CA GLY A 89 1.21 -2.32 -13.96
C GLY A 89 2.19 -3.27 -14.66
N HIS A 90 2.98 -4.03 -13.90
CA HIS A 90 3.90 -5.02 -14.46
C HIS A 90 3.15 -6.18 -15.15
N PHE A 91 2.01 -6.60 -14.61
CA PHE A 91 1.18 -7.65 -15.21
C PHE A 91 0.60 -7.21 -16.56
N LEU A 92 0.08 -5.98 -16.64
CA LEU A 92 -0.40 -5.39 -17.91
C LEU A 92 0.73 -5.28 -18.93
N PHE A 93 1.88 -4.76 -18.53
CA PHE A 93 3.06 -4.66 -19.39
C PHE A 93 3.54 -6.03 -19.90
N THR A 94 3.54 -7.06 -19.04
CA THR A 94 3.94 -8.42 -19.42
C THR A 94 2.94 -9.02 -20.42
N LEU A 95 1.64 -8.78 -20.24
CA LEU A 95 0.61 -9.26 -21.15
C LEU A 95 0.74 -8.66 -22.56
N VAL A 96 1.12 -7.38 -22.65
CA VAL A 96 1.31 -6.67 -23.94
C VAL A 96 2.65 -7.00 -24.59
N SER A 97 3.72 -7.21 -23.81
CA SER A 97 5.09 -7.44 -24.32
C SER A 97 5.47 -8.90 -24.55
N ARG A 98 4.97 -9.84 -23.73
CA ARG A 98 5.37 -11.24 -23.78
C ARG A 98 4.17 -12.17 -23.62
N SER A 99 3.70 -12.72 -24.74
CA SER A 99 2.51 -13.58 -24.81
C SER A 99 2.68 -15.03 -24.29
N PHE A 100 3.86 -15.43 -23.75
CA PHE A 100 4.22 -16.86 -23.65
C PHE A 100 4.61 -17.42 -22.28
N PHE A 101 4.57 -16.67 -21.17
CA PHE A 101 5.05 -17.22 -19.89
C PHE A 101 3.96 -17.92 -19.06
N SER A 102 4.35 -18.92 -18.27
CA SER A 102 3.46 -19.70 -17.38
C SER A 102 2.76 -18.79 -16.36
N LEU A 103 1.61 -18.25 -16.76
CA LEU A 103 0.90 -17.17 -16.09
C LEU A 103 0.58 -17.51 -14.63
N LYS A 104 0.19 -18.76 -14.35
CA LYS A 104 -0.20 -19.20 -13.00
C LYS A 104 0.95 -19.18 -11.99
N LYS A 105 2.15 -19.65 -12.39
CA LYS A 105 3.33 -19.65 -11.51
C LYS A 105 3.87 -18.23 -11.31
N HIS A 106 3.92 -17.44 -12.38
CA HIS A 106 4.35 -16.05 -12.29
C HIS A 106 3.43 -15.23 -11.39
N LEU A 107 2.11 -15.41 -11.53
CA LEU A 107 1.11 -14.77 -10.67
C LEU A 107 1.28 -15.14 -9.19
N ALA A 108 1.44 -16.43 -8.88
CA ALA A 108 1.65 -16.88 -7.50
C ALA A 108 2.89 -16.23 -6.87
N TRP A 109 4.00 -16.17 -7.61
CA TRP A 109 5.22 -15.48 -7.16
C TRP A 109 5.03 -13.97 -7.02
N SER A 110 4.33 -13.31 -7.95
CA SER A 110 4.02 -11.88 -7.84
C SER A 110 3.16 -11.58 -6.61
N ILE A 111 2.14 -12.40 -6.32
CA ILE A 111 1.30 -12.26 -5.12
C ILE A 111 2.14 -12.39 -3.84
N LEU A 112 3.01 -13.39 -3.78
CA LEU A 112 3.90 -13.62 -2.63
C LEU A 112 4.85 -12.44 -2.41
N LEU A 113 5.45 -11.93 -3.48
CA LEU A 113 6.37 -10.78 -3.42
C LEU A 113 5.64 -9.48 -3.04
N SER A 114 4.42 -9.25 -3.54
CA SER A 114 3.63 -8.05 -3.25
C SER A 114 3.26 -7.90 -1.78
N TRP A 115 2.96 -9.01 -1.09
CA TRP A 115 2.71 -8.99 0.36
C TRP A 115 4.01 -9.06 1.16
N GLY A 116 5.00 -9.80 0.68
CA GLY A 116 6.26 -10.03 1.38
C GLY A 116 7.17 -8.80 1.46
N VAL A 117 7.30 -8.02 0.38
CA VAL A 117 8.17 -6.83 0.36
C VAL A 117 7.74 -5.76 1.39
N PRO A 118 6.47 -5.34 1.46
CA PRO A 118 5.98 -4.46 2.52
C PRO A 118 6.21 -5.01 3.93
N PHE A 119 6.04 -6.31 4.12
CA PHE A 119 6.23 -6.95 5.42
C PHE A 119 7.67 -6.84 5.89
N ILE A 120 8.63 -7.18 5.02
CA ILE A 120 10.06 -7.09 5.32
C ILE A 120 10.46 -5.65 5.66
N ILE A 121 10.00 -4.66 4.88
CA ILE A 121 10.33 -3.25 5.12
C ILE A 121 9.82 -2.77 6.49
N ILE A 122 8.59 -3.15 6.84
CA ILE A 122 7.97 -2.75 8.12
C ILE A 122 8.66 -3.42 9.30
N VAL A 123 9.02 -4.71 9.19
CA VAL A 123 9.78 -5.40 10.23
C VAL A 123 11.15 -4.76 10.42
N CYS A 124 11.88 -4.46 9.33
CA CYS A 124 13.17 -3.76 9.40
C CYS A 124 13.04 -2.38 10.06
N TRP A 125 12.02 -1.60 9.69
CA TRP A 125 11.75 -0.30 10.29
C TRP A 125 11.37 -0.40 11.77
N GLY A 126 10.52 -1.36 12.12
CA GLY A 126 10.08 -1.60 13.50
C GLY A 126 11.23 -2.06 14.40
N CYS A 127 12.09 -2.96 13.92
CA CYS A 127 13.31 -3.33 14.62
C CYS A 127 14.23 -2.12 14.80
N ALA A 128 14.45 -1.31 13.77
CA ALA A 128 15.27 -0.09 13.89
C ALA A 128 14.66 0.91 14.89
N LYS A 129 13.33 1.07 14.93
CA LYS A 129 12.68 1.90 15.96
C LYS A 129 12.88 1.35 17.37
N TYR A 130 12.70 0.04 17.54
CA TYR A 130 12.86 -0.64 18.83
C TYR A 130 14.30 -0.50 19.38
N PHE A 131 15.33 -0.70 18.55
CA PHE A 131 16.72 -0.66 19.01
C PHE A 131 17.26 0.77 19.26
N PHE A 132 16.76 1.78 18.55
CA PHE A 132 17.33 3.13 18.58
C PHE A 132 16.46 4.19 19.29
N GLU A 133 15.16 3.96 19.50
CA GLU A 133 14.24 4.94 20.09
C GLU A 133 13.19 4.32 21.04
N ASP A 134 13.56 3.38 21.91
CA ASP A 134 12.62 2.78 22.89
C ASP A 134 12.17 3.75 24.03
N GLU A 135 12.47 5.05 23.89
CA GLU A 135 12.09 6.09 24.84
C GLU A 135 10.90 6.91 24.33
N GLY A 136 9.71 6.32 24.49
CA GLY A 136 8.41 6.96 24.30
C GLY A 136 7.61 6.42 23.11
N CYS A 137 6.56 7.15 22.75
CA CYS A 137 5.70 6.75 21.65
C CYS A 137 6.32 6.97 20.28
N TRP A 138 6.20 5.94 19.42
CA TRP A 138 6.82 5.89 18.10
C TRP A 138 6.29 6.94 17.11
N GLU A 139 5.28 7.71 17.53
CA GLU A 139 4.76 8.89 16.85
C GLU A 139 5.77 10.07 16.85
N ARG A 140 6.67 10.12 17.84
CA ARG A 140 7.62 11.23 18.02
C ARG A 140 8.84 11.04 17.10
N ARG A 141 8.97 11.89 16.09
CA ARG A 141 10.07 11.88 15.12
C ARG A 141 11.34 12.48 15.74
N LYS A 142 12.12 11.68 16.49
CA LYS A 142 13.42 12.12 17.04
C LYS A 142 14.54 11.99 16.00
N HIS A 143 14.62 10.87 15.29
CA HIS A 143 15.60 10.67 14.22
C HIS A 143 14.96 10.59 12.83
N GLU A 144 15.28 11.57 11.98
CA GLU A 144 14.75 11.65 10.61
C GLU A 144 15.18 10.46 9.74
N TRP A 145 16.38 9.90 9.97
CA TRP A 145 16.93 8.78 9.20
C TRP A 145 16.10 7.49 9.32
N ILE A 146 15.47 7.24 10.48
CA ILE A 146 14.61 6.07 10.67
C ILE A 146 13.36 6.16 9.79
N TRP A 147 12.86 7.38 9.54
CA TRP A 147 11.71 7.58 8.68
C TRP A 147 12.05 7.44 7.19
N TRP A 148 13.30 7.71 6.79
CA TRP A 148 13.76 7.43 5.43
C TRP A 148 13.74 5.93 5.08
N ILE A 149 13.83 5.02 6.06
CA ILE A 149 13.69 3.58 5.82
C ILE A 149 12.31 3.23 5.24
N LEU A 150 11.26 3.96 5.62
CA LEU A 150 9.91 3.82 5.03
C LEU A 150 9.79 4.60 3.71
N ARG A 151 10.42 5.77 3.62
CA ARG A 151 10.25 6.67 2.47
C ARG A 151 11.04 6.26 1.23
N VAL A 152 12.26 5.75 1.39
CA VAL A 152 13.11 5.31 0.26
C VAL A 152 12.44 4.20 -0.55
N PRO A 153 11.95 3.10 0.06
CA PRO A 153 11.23 2.08 -0.69
C PRO A 153 10.00 2.61 -1.39
N ASN A 154 9.24 3.51 -0.75
CA ASN A 154 8.04 4.10 -1.37
C ASN A 154 8.39 4.89 -2.65
N ILE A 155 9.41 5.76 -2.57
CA ILE A 155 9.86 6.54 -3.73
C ILE A 155 10.40 5.62 -4.84
N LEU A 156 11.15 4.57 -4.48
CA LEU A 156 11.66 3.60 -5.46
C LEU A 156 10.53 2.83 -6.16
N LEU A 157 9.47 2.46 -5.43
CA LEU A 157 8.29 1.83 -6.00
C LEU A 157 7.57 2.78 -6.97
N GLU A 158 7.42 4.06 -6.62
CA GLU A 158 6.81 5.08 -7.50
C GLU A 158 7.65 5.33 -8.76
N ILE A 159 8.98 5.42 -8.65
CA ILE A 159 9.88 5.58 -9.81
C ILE A 159 9.77 4.36 -10.73
N LYS A 160 9.77 3.14 -10.17
CA LYS A 160 9.60 1.91 -10.97
C LYS A 160 8.26 1.89 -11.68
N PHE A 161 7.19 2.37 -11.04
CA PHE A 161 5.88 2.48 -11.66
C PHE A 161 5.89 3.45 -12.85
N VAL A 162 6.47 4.65 -12.69
CA VAL A 162 6.59 5.64 -13.79
C VAL A 162 7.47 5.13 -14.93
N HIS A 163 8.53 4.39 -14.61
CA HIS A 163 9.38 3.80 -15.63
C HIS A 163 8.62 2.73 -16.44
N LEU A 164 7.88 1.85 -15.76
CA LEU A 164 7.05 0.82 -16.41
C LEU A 164 5.96 1.44 -17.29
N SER A 165 5.29 2.50 -16.83
CA SER A 165 4.26 3.18 -17.65
C SER A 165 4.85 3.83 -18.91
N LYS A 166 6.08 4.35 -18.82
CA LYS A 166 6.78 4.91 -19.99
C LYS A 166 7.22 3.83 -20.99
N LEU A 167 7.65 2.67 -20.50
CA LEU A 167 7.96 1.51 -21.36
C LEU A 167 6.71 1.00 -22.08
N GLU A 168 5.57 0.92 -21.40
CA GLU A 168 4.29 0.55 -22.00
C GLU A 168 3.88 1.52 -23.13
N TYR A 169 3.99 2.83 -22.88
CA TYR A 169 3.70 3.85 -23.88
C TYR A 169 4.58 3.73 -25.14
N ASN A 170 5.89 3.56 -24.97
CA ASN A 170 6.81 3.41 -26.10
C ASN A 170 6.50 2.17 -26.93
N GLN A 171 6.13 1.07 -26.28
CA GLN A 171 5.79 -0.18 -26.97
C GLN A 171 4.47 -0.09 -27.75
N ILE A 172 3.49 0.69 -27.25
CA ILE A 172 2.22 0.95 -27.95
C ILE A 172 2.43 1.92 -29.14
N CYS A 173 3.30 2.92 -28.98
CA CYS A 173 3.61 3.89 -30.03
C CYS A 173 4.65 3.41 -31.07
N GLY A 174 5.24 2.22 -30.90
CA GLY A 174 6.12 1.61 -31.90
C GLY A 174 7.42 2.37 -32.15
N LEU A 175 7.95 3.05 -31.12
CA LEU A 175 9.24 3.75 -31.14
C LEU A 175 10.36 2.88 -30.55
#